data_AF-A0A3E0AQV9-F1
#
_entry.id   AF-A0A3E0AQV9-F1
#
_cell.length_a   1.000
_cell.length_b   1.000
_cell.length_c   1.000
_cell.angle_alpha   90.00
_cell.angle_beta   90.00
_cell.angle_gamma   90.00
#
_symmetry.space_group_name_H-M   'P 1'
#
loop_
_entity.id
_entity.type
_entity.pdbx_description
1 polymer ?
#
loop_
_entity_poly.entity_id
_entity_poly.type
_entity_poly.pdbx_seq_one_letter_code
_entity_poly.pdbx_strand_id
1 'polypeptide(L)'
;MKLKVKVRDYDSGISITKIDVPAESTVDLLLGKLVQEDLIFNSYLPAIKTNGYTYGEFHRLKTSTLFHGKEKAVLSSDKVEITVTQKKSEDGHKAGQVLLDYSQLVNVVDKFKELEQGSNIEYGTVFFVQQEKHQYLIRYEEHGFELYHFKLQYDNAFKDEDRFPFLILELKTKKELTTSELKWIRTIMFPSKERKNPIIHLEVSKLNQDIVDELSTLVHRVMVIIGKFQISKKPLEAEGKLPSYVQLNEKNSIGFVEIEQLARIVQS
;
A
#
# COMPACT_ATOMS: atom_id res chain seq x y z
N MET A 1 -4.74 -15.04 -15.10
CA MET A 1 -3.46 -15.24 -14.41
C MET A 1 -3.07 -16.71 -14.48
N LYS A 2 -1.80 -17.00 -14.77
CA LYS A 2 -1.25 -18.36 -14.75
C LYS A 2 -0.57 -18.61 -13.40
N LEU A 3 -1.04 -19.58 -12.65
CA LEU A 3 -0.54 -19.89 -11.31
C LEU A 3 0.15 -21.24 -11.32
N LYS A 4 1.33 -21.33 -10.70
CA LYS A 4 1.91 -22.60 -10.28
C LYS A 4 1.45 -22.84 -8.85
N VAL A 5 0.69 -23.89 -8.62
CA VAL A 5 0.22 -24.26 -7.29
C VAL A 5 0.96 -25.51 -6.85
N LYS A 6 1.60 -25.44 -5.68
CA LYS A 6 2.16 -26.59 -4.97
C LYS A 6 1.26 -26.86 -3.77
N VAL A 7 0.66 -28.03 -3.74
CA VAL A 7 -0.11 -28.51 -2.59
C VAL A 7 0.73 -29.55 -1.87
N ARG A 8 0.93 -29.37 -0.57
CA ARG A 8 1.48 -30.38 0.34
C ARG A 8 0.35 -30.79 1.26
N ASP A 9 -0.27 -31.92 0.95
CA ASP A 9 -1.19 -32.60 1.85
C ASP A 9 -0.35 -33.50 2.77
N TYR A 10 -0.51 -33.36 4.08
CA TYR A 10 0.32 -34.09 5.04
C TYR A 10 0.01 -35.59 5.08
N ASP A 11 -1.17 -36.01 4.61
CA ASP A 11 -1.62 -37.39 4.55
C ASP A 11 -1.36 -38.01 3.17
N SER A 12 -1.40 -37.20 2.10
CA SER A 12 -1.45 -37.65 0.70
C SER A 12 -0.21 -37.31 -0.14
N GLY A 13 0.69 -36.46 0.38
CA GLY A 13 1.96 -36.10 -0.26
C GLY A 13 1.97 -34.73 -0.95
N ILE A 14 2.90 -34.55 -1.90
CA ILE A 14 3.12 -33.26 -2.57
C ILE A 14 2.68 -33.34 -4.03
N SER A 15 1.83 -32.41 -4.43
CA SER A 15 1.37 -32.22 -5.82
C SER A 15 1.75 -30.83 -6.33
N ILE A 16 2.12 -30.72 -7.61
CA ILE A 16 2.41 -29.43 -8.26
C ILE A 16 1.62 -29.36 -9.56
N THR A 17 0.72 -28.39 -9.67
CA THR A 17 -0.11 -28.16 -10.85
C THR A 17 0.07 -26.73 -11.39
N LYS A 18 -0.43 -26.48 -12.60
CA LYS A 18 -0.57 -25.15 -13.17
C LYS A 18 -2.04 -24.87 -13.39
N ILE A 19 -2.53 -23.78 -12.81
CA ILE A 19 -3.95 -23.40 -12.90
C ILE A 19 -4.05 -22.01 -13.52
N ASP A 20 -4.91 -21.89 -14.52
CA ASP A 20 -5.31 -20.61 -15.08
C ASP A 20 -6.59 -20.13 -14.38
N VAL A 21 -6.51 -18.95 -13.77
CA VAL A 21 -7.64 -18.31 -13.08
C VAL A 21 -7.80 -16.89 -13.62
N PRO A 22 -9.00 -16.36 -13.88
CA PRO A 22 -9.16 -14.95 -14.27
C PRO A 22 -8.57 -14.00 -13.22
N ALA A 23 -7.99 -12.86 -13.63
CA ALA A 23 -7.33 -11.93 -12.70
C ALA A 23 -8.29 -11.35 -11.65
N GLU A 24 -9.53 -11.10 -12.07
CA GLU A 24 -10.62 -10.55 -11.24
C GLU A 24 -11.39 -11.61 -10.46
N SER A 25 -10.98 -12.89 -10.55
CA SER A 25 -11.64 -13.97 -9.83
C SER A 25 -11.38 -13.94 -8.33
N THR A 26 -12.26 -14.58 -7.56
CA THR A 26 -12.11 -14.72 -6.12
C THR A 26 -11.18 -15.87 -5.73
N VAL A 27 -10.63 -15.80 -4.52
CA VAL A 27 -9.85 -16.91 -3.92
C VAL A 27 -10.68 -18.19 -3.84
N ASP A 28 -11.98 -18.07 -3.61
CA ASP A 28 -12.91 -19.20 -3.59
C ASP A 28 -12.94 -19.94 -4.94
N LEU A 29 -12.87 -19.23 -6.07
CA LEU A 29 -12.78 -19.87 -7.39
C LEU A 29 -11.47 -20.67 -7.54
N LEU A 30 -10.34 -20.13 -7.05
CA LEU A 30 -9.05 -20.84 -7.06
C LEU A 30 -9.12 -22.10 -6.19
N LEU A 31 -9.61 -22.00 -4.96
CA LEU A 31 -9.72 -23.13 -4.04
C LEU A 31 -10.71 -24.17 -4.55
N GLY A 32 -11.83 -23.74 -5.13
CA GLY A 32 -12.81 -24.61 -5.78
C GLY A 32 -12.21 -25.40 -6.94
N LYS A 33 -11.32 -24.80 -7.75
CA LYS A 33 -10.57 -25.52 -8.79
C LYS A 33 -9.64 -26.58 -8.20
N LEU A 34 -8.96 -26.28 -7.09
CA LEU A 34 -8.11 -27.28 -6.42
C LEU A 34 -8.93 -28.45 -5.86
N VAL A 35 -10.15 -28.20 -5.40
CA VAL A 35 -11.09 -29.27 -5.01
C VAL A 35 -11.55 -30.08 -6.21
N GLN A 36 -11.89 -29.43 -7.33
CA GLN A 36 -12.32 -30.12 -8.56
C GLN A 36 -11.22 -30.97 -9.20
N GLU A 37 -9.95 -30.58 -9.04
CA GLU A 37 -8.78 -31.35 -9.51
C GLU A 37 -8.34 -32.43 -8.50
N ASP A 38 -9.12 -32.68 -7.44
CA ASP A 38 -8.81 -33.63 -6.35
C ASP A 38 -7.45 -33.38 -5.68
N LEU A 39 -6.99 -32.11 -5.66
CA LEU A 39 -5.72 -31.72 -5.05
C LEU A 39 -5.87 -31.38 -3.56
N ILE A 40 -7.05 -30.93 -3.15
CA ILE A 40 -7.43 -30.70 -1.76
C ILE A 40 -8.88 -31.15 -1.55
N PHE A 41 -9.26 -31.44 -0.30
CA PHE A 41 -10.62 -31.84 0.02
C PHE A 41 -11.48 -30.63 0.45
N ASN A 42 -12.76 -30.62 0.08
CA ASN A 42 -13.70 -29.55 0.43
C ASN A 42 -13.80 -29.33 1.97
N SER A 43 -13.62 -30.41 2.75
CA SER A 43 -13.59 -30.36 4.21
C SER A 43 -12.45 -29.52 4.79
N TYR A 44 -11.39 -29.26 4.02
CA TYR A 44 -10.25 -28.47 4.49
C TYR A 44 -10.51 -26.96 4.41
N LEU A 45 -11.36 -26.52 3.48
CA LEU A 45 -11.54 -25.10 3.16
C LEU A 45 -11.80 -24.22 4.39
N PRO A 46 -12.73 -24.57 5.32
CA PRO A 46 -13.02 -23.72 6.47
C PRO A 46 -11.82 -23.51 7.42
N ALA A 47 -10.87 -24.45 7.43
CA ALA A 47 -9.69 -24.42 8.28
C ALA A 47 -8.46 -23.78 7.61
N ILE A 48 -8.53 -23.47 6.31
CA ILE A 48 -7.43 -22.81 5.60
C ILE A 48 -7.30 -21.37 6.11
N LYS A 49 -6.06 -20.99 6.40
CA LYS A 49 -5.64 -19.66 6.80
C LYS A 49 -4.55 -19.16 5.87
N THR A 50 -4.40 -17.85 5.77
CA THR A 50 -3.28 -17.23 5.05
C THR A 50 -2.95 -15.92 5.73
N ASN A 51 -1.67 -15.66 6.01
CA ASN A 51 -1.20 -14.39 6.59
C ASN A 51 -2.05 -13.89 7.80
N GLY A 52 -2.52 -14.82 8.65
CA GLY A 52 -3.37 -14.51 9.81
C GLY A 52 -4.88 -14.42 9.54
N TYR A 53 -5.32 -14.42 8.29
CA TYR A 53 -6.74 -14.43 7.91
C TYR A 53 -7.32 -15.84 7.89
N THR A 54 -8.56 -15.96 8.35
CA THR A 54 -9.39 -17.16 8.24
C THR A 54 -10.05 -17.24 6.86
N TYR A 55 -10.44 -18.45 6.45
CA TYR A 55 -11.15 -18.69 5.19
C TYR A 55 -12.37 -17.76 5.01
N GLY A 56 -13.17 -17.54 6.07
CA GLY A 56 -14.33 -16.65 6.04
C GLY A 56 -14.00 -15.21 5.63
N GLU A 57 -12.79 -14.75 5.94
CA GLU A 57 -12.34 -13.38 5.69
C GLU A 57 -11.73 -13.20 4.29
N PHE A 58 -11.00 -14.20 3.78
CA PHE A 58 -10.26 -14.05 2.52
C PHE A 58 -10.92 -14.71 1.29
N HIS A 59 -11.83 -15.68 1.44
CA HIS A 59 -12.33 -16.47 0.30
C HIS A 59 -13.02 -15.62 -0.77
N ARG A 60 -13.67 -14.52 -0.39
CA ARG A 60 -14.35 -13.60 -1.32
C ARG A 60 -13.44 -12.52 -1.91
N LEU A 61 -12.20 -12.41 -1.43
CA LEU A 61 -11.25 -11.45 -1.97
C LEU A 61 -10.79 -11.88 -3.35
N LYS A 62 -10.26 -10.93 -4.12
CA LYS A 62 -9.65 -11.24 -5.42
C LYS A 62 -8.43 -12.14 -5.20
N THR A 63 -8.21 -13.09 -6.09
CA THR A 63 -7.07 -14.01 -6.05
C THR A 63 -5.73 -13.25 -6.04
N SER A 64 -5.67 -12.08 -6.69
CA SER A 64 -4.52 -11.19 -6.67
C SER A 64 -4.16 -10.68 -5.26
N THR A 65 -5.13 -10.60 -4.35
CA THR A 65 -4.91 -10.10 -2.98
C THR A 65 -4.09 -11.07 -2.13
N LEU A 66 -4.12 -12.38 -2.42
CA LEU A 66 -3.32 -13.39 -1.70
C LEU A 66 -1.83 -13.13 -1.73
N PHE A 67 -1.37 -12.46 -2.79
CA PHE A 67 0.03 -12.25 -3.06
C PHE A 67 0.62 -11.12 -2.22
N HIS A 68 -0.18 -10.14 -1.77
CA HIS A 68 0.29 -8.97 -1.01
C HIS A 68 1.58 -8.35 -1.61
N GLY A 69 1.63 -8.23 -2.94
CA GLY A 69 2.80 -7.75 -3.68
C GLY A 69 3.97 -8.72 -3.77
N LYS A 70 3.90 -9.95 -3.24
CA LYS A 70 4.90 -11.02 -3.39
C LYS A 70 4.51 -11.96 -4.52
N GLU A 71 5.48 -12.60 -5.17
CA GLU A 71 5.19 -13.59 -6.23
C GLU A 71 4.59 -14.90 -5.70
N LYS A 72 4.59 -15.08 -4.38
CA LYS A 72 4.21 -16.32 -3.68
C LYS A 72 3.29 -16.00 -2.52
N ALA A 73 2.16 -16.70 -2.49
CA ALA A 73 1.26 -16.78 -1.34
C ALA A 73 1.31 -18.19 -0.74
N VAL A 74 1.11 -18.30 0.57
CA VAL A 74 1.01 -19.59 1.26
C VAL A 74 -0.30 -19.59 2.05
N LEU A 75 -1.19 -20.52 1.70
CA LEU A 75 -2.37 -20.82 2.48
C LEU A 75 -2.14 -22.14 3.20
N SER A 76 -2.47 -22.24 4.47
CA SER A 76 -2.22 -23.46 5.25
C SER A 76 -3.33 -23.77 6.24
N SER A 77 -3.43 -25.04 6.57
CA SER A 77 -4.17 -25.58 7.70
C SER A 77 -3.32 -26.70 8.32
N ASP A 78 -3.81 -27.32 9.39
CA ASP A 78 -3.14 -28.47 10.02
C ASP A 78 -3.07 -29.70 9.09
N LYS A 79 -3.82 -29.69 7.98
CA LYS A 79 -3.92 -30.80 7.03
C LYS A 79 -3.21 -30.55 5.70
N VAL A 80 -3.10 -29.30 5.28
CA VAL A 80 -2.58 -28.96 3.96
C VAL A 80 -1.85 -27.62 3.95
N GLU A 81 -0.75 -27.54 3.20
CA GLU A 81 -0.07 -26.30 2.83
C GLU A 81 -0.16 -26.11 1.31
N ILE A 82 -0.80 -25.02 0.90
CA ILE A 82 -0.99 -24.61 -0.50
C ILE A 82 -0.08 -23.41 -0.75
N THR A 83 1.00 -23.65 -1.46
CA THR A 83 1.85 -22.61 -2.02
C THR A 83 1.33 -22.21 -3.39
N VAL A 84 0.89 -20.97 -3.55
CA VAL A 84 0.48 -20.40 -4.84
C VAL A 84 1.59 -19.48 -5.32
N THR A 85 2.12 -19.71 -6.51
CA THR A 85 3.13 -18.86 -7.14
C THR A 85 2.59 -18.30 -8.44
N GLN A 86 2.56 -16.99 -8.57
CA GLN A 86 2.19 -16.34 -9.81
C GLN A 86 3.32 -16.54 -10.82
N LYS A 87 3.08 -17.29 -11.90
CA LYS A 87 4.05 -17.38 -12.99
C LYS A 87 3.96 -16.08 -13.79
N LYS A 88 5.07 -15.36 -13.88
CA LYS A 88 5.24 -14.28 -14.86
C LYS A 88 4.94 -14.85 -16.24
N SER A 89 4.07 -14.20 -17.01
CA SER A 89 4.01 -14.45 -18.45
C SER A 89 5.39 -14.09 -19.00
N GLU A 90 6.05 -15.06 -19.62
CA GLU A 90 7.30 -14.80 -20.37
C GLU A 90 7.05 -13.89 -21.58
N ASP A 91 5.77 -13.70 -21.96
CA ASP A 91 5.34 -12.58 -22.76
C ASP A 91 5.16 -11.34 -21.86
N GLY A 92 6.17 -10.46 -21.89
CA GLY A 92 6.00 -9.05 -21.58
C GLY A 92 6.84 -8.45 -20.45
N HIS A 93 7.76 -9.19 -19.81
CA HIS A 93 8.62 -8.61 -18.76
C HIS A 93 9.99 -8.21 -19.31
N LYS A 94 10.02 -7.11 -20.07
CA LYS A 94 11.15 -6.17 -19.99
C LYS A 94 10.87 -5.24 -18.83
N ALA A 95 11.68 -5.32 -17.78
CA ALA A 95 11.78 -4.23 -16.81
C ALA A 95 12.09 -2.94 -17.59
N GLY A 96 11.10 -2.03 -17.69
CA GLY A 96 11.26 -0.73 -18.36
C GLY A 96 10.22 -0.30 -19.40
N GLN A 97 9.06 -0.96 -19.58
CA GLN A 97 8.05 -0.51 -20.57
C GLN A 97 6.57 -0.63 -20.14
N VAL A 98 6.26 -0.39 -18.86
CA VAL A 98 5.01 0.33 -18.56
C VAL A 98 5.48 1.74 -18.24
N LEU A 99 5.18 2.70 -19.13
CA LEU A 99 5.36 4.12 -18.84
C LEU A 99 4.33 4.45 -17.75
N LEU A 100 4.74 4.30 -16.49
CA LEU A 100 3.96 4.78 -15.37
C LEU A 100 3.86 6.30 -15.48
N ASP A 101 2.66 6.83 -15.35
CA ASP A 101 2.41 8.25 -15.37
C ASP A 101 2.59 8.81 -13.95
N TYR A 102 3.67 9.58 -13.79
CA TYR A 102 3.99 10.28 -12.54
C TYR A 102 3.56 11.75 -12.55
N SER A 103 2.94 12.23 -13.62
CA SER A 103 2.64 13.65 -13.81
C SER A 103 1.84 14.23 -12.64
N GLN A 104 0.87 13.48 -12.13
CA GLN A 104 0.09 13.87 -10.96
C GLN A 104 0.93 13.91 -9.69
N LEU A 105 1.76 12.88 -9.45
CA LEU A 105 2.63 12.84 -8.27
C LEU A 105 3.59 14.02 -8.26
N VAL A 106 4.26 14.29 -9.39
CA VAL A 106 5.20 15.42 -9.51
C VAL A 106 4.48 16.74 -9.25
N ASN A 107 3.33 16.97 -9.88
CA ASN A 107 2.55 18.20 -9.70
C ASN A 107 2.11 18.40 -8.24
N VAL A 108 1.65 17.33 -7.59
CA VAL A 108 1.22 17.39 -6.20
C VAL A 108 2.41 17.62 -5.26
N VAL A 109 3.57 17.00 -5.51
CA VAL A 109 4.81 17.23 -4.74
C VAL A 109 5.28 18.68 -4.89
N ASP A 110 5.25 19.23 -6.10
CA ASP A 110 5.63 20.62 -6.35
C ASP A 110 4.75 21.59 -5.55
N LYS A 111 3.42 21.42 -5.63
CA LYS A 111 2.44 22.22 -4.86
C LYS A 111 2.57 22.03 -3.36
N PHE A 112 2.81 20.80 -2.91
CA PHE A 112 3.06 20.52 -1.51
C PHE A 112 4.30 21.28 -1.01
N LYS A 113 5.40 21.28 -1.77
CA LYS A 113 6.61 22.01 -1.38
C LYS A 113 6.43 23.53 -1.38
N GLU A 114 5.63 24.08 -2.29
CA GLU A 114 5.25 25.50 -2.23
C GLU A 114 4.44 25.82 -0.97
N LEU A 115 3.51 24.93 -0.60
CA LEU A 115 2.70 25.07 0.60
C LEU A 115 3.56 24.96 1.87
N GLU A 116 4.43 23.96 1.95
CA GLU A 116 5.35 23.70 3.06
C GLU A 116 6.21 24.93 3.38
N GLN A 117 6.76 25.62 2.37
CA GLN A 117 7.58 26.81 2.59
C GLN A 117 6.83 27.95 3.30
N GLY A 118 5.50 28.00 3.18
CA GLY A 118 4.63 28.94 3.89
C GLY A 118 3.97 28.38 5.14
N SER A 119 4.24 27.11 5.49
CA SER A 119 3.60 26.40 6.60
C SER A 119 4.59 26.12 7.73
N ASN A 120 4.16 26.29 8.98
CA ASN A 120 4.91 25.77 10.14
C ASN A 120 4.42 24.35 10.43
N ILE A 121 4.77 23.38 9.58
CA ILE A 121 4.48 21.96 9.84
C ILE A 121 5.72 21.36 10.49
N GLU A 122 5.57 20.79 11.69
CA GLU A 122 6.68 20.10 12.33
C GLU A 122 6.91 18.72 11.72
N TYR A 123 8.19 18.36 11.56
CA TYR A 123 8.56 16.99 11.21
C TYR A 123 8.11 16.05 12.32
N GLY A 124 7.64 14.87 11.93
CA GLY A 124 6.96 13.91 12.78
C GLY A 124 5.44 14.09 12.88
N THR A 125 4.87 15.14 12.29
CA THR A 125 3.41 15.31 12.24
C THR A 125 2.76 14.12 11.53
N VAL A 126 1.81 13.46 12.21
CA VAL A 126 1.04 12.34 11.67
C VAL A 126 -0.35 12.81 11.26
N PHE A 127 -0.69 12.59 9.99
CA PHE A 127 -2.00 12.86 9.42
C PHE A 127 -2.83 11.58 9.36
N PHE A 128 -4.12 11.68 9.65
CA PHE A 128 -5.07 10.61 9.38
C PHE A 128 -5.85 10.88 8.09
N VAL A 129 -5.80 9.95 7.15
CA VAL A 129 -6.50 10.07 5.87
C VAL A 129 -7.41 8.88 5.68
N GLN A 130 -8.71 9.15 5.54
CA GLN A 130 -9.71 8.17 5.17
C GLN A 130 -10.34 8.52 3.82
N GLN A 131 -10.34 7.54 2.93
CA GLN A 131 -11.02 7.59 1.64
C GLN A 131 -11.94 6.38 1.49
N GLU A 132 -13.23 6.63 1.62
CA GLU A 132 -14.25 5.59 1.67
C GLU A 132 -13.90 4.56 2.77
N LYS A 133 -13.54 3.33 2.36
CA LYS A 133 -13.15 2.23 3.25
C LYS A 133 -11.65 2.18 3.56
N HIS A 134 -10.83 2.94 2.85
CA HIS A 134 -9.38 2.92 2.99
C HIS A 134 -8.93 3.95 4.02
N GLN A 135 -8.07 3.54 4.94
CA GLN A 135 -7.62 4.36 6.06
C GLN A 135 -6.10 4.28 6.18
N TYR A 136 -5.45 5.44 6.26
CA TYR A 136 -4.01 5.58 6.30
C TYR A 136 -3.57 6.53 7.41
N LEU A 137 -2.39 6.27 7.96
CA LEU A 137 -1.61 7.26 8.69
C LEU A 137 -0.45 7.66 7.80
N ILE A 138 -0.22 8.96 7.68
CA ILE A 138 0.88 9.51 6.88
C ILE A 138 1.70 10.36 7.81
N ARG A 139 2.95 10.00 8.02
CA ARG A 139 3.89 10.76 8.83
C ARG A 139 4.76 11.60 7.92
N TYR A 140 4.80 12.90 8.20
CA TYR A 140 5.64 13.83 7.48
C TYR A 140 7.02 13.90 8.12
N GLU A 141 8.07 13.70 7.34
CA GLU A 141 9.46 13.59 7.79
C GLU A 141 10.35 14.56 7.03
N GLU A 142 11.56 14.81 7.55
CA GLU A 142 12.53 15.76 6.97
C GLU A 142 12.75 15.54 5.47
N HIS A 143 12.76 14.29 5.05
CA HIS A 143 13.03 13.89 3.68
C HIS A 143 11.80 13.44 2.91
N GLY A 144 10.58 13.53 3.44
CA GLY A 144 9.38 13.18 2.69
C GLY A 144 8.24 12.62 3.53
N PHE A 145 7.69 11.48 3.11
CA PHE A 145 6.52 10.88 3.76
C PHE A 145 6.72 9.40 4.02
N GLU A 146 6.32 8.97 5.21
CA GLU A 146 6.16 7.57 5.57
C GLU A 146 4.67 7.25 5.59
N LEU A 147 4.26 6.18 4.91
CA LEU A 147 2.86 5.78 4.77
C LEU A 147 2.59 4.47 5.50
N TYR A 148 1.49 4.44 6.24
CA TYR A 148 1.07 3.33 7.09
C TYR A 148 -0.39 2.98 6.83
N HIS A 149 -0.70 1.68 6.72
CA HIS A 149 -2.08 1.23 6.77
C HIS A 149 -2.61 1.38 8.19
N PHE A 150 -3.72 2.10 8.36
CA PHE A 150 -4.22 2.50 9.67
C PHE A 150 -4.39 1.33 10.65
N LYS A 151 -5.18 0.31 10.27
CA LYS A 151 -5.44 -0.83 11.18
C LYS A 151 -4.23 -1.72 11.42
N LEU A 152 -3.33 -1.84 10.44
CA LEU A 152 -2.23 -2.82 10.48
C LEU A 152 -0.96 -2.26 11.13
N GLN A 153 -0.75 -0.95 11.00
CA GLN A 153 0.51 -0.30 11.34
C GLN A 153 0.29 0.92 12.24
N TYR A 154 -0.84 0.95 12.97
CA TYR A 154 -1.20 2.05 13.87
C TYR A 154 -0.03 2.45 14.78
N ASP A 155 0.43 1.52 15.63
CA ASP A 155 1.50 1.79 16.59
C ASP A 155 2.83 2.17 15.90
N ASN A 156 3.10 1.61 14.72
CA ASN A 156 4.35 1.90 13.99
C ASN A 156 4.41 3.36 13.52
N ALA A 157 3.28 4.01 13.22
CA ALA A 157 3.27 5.39 12.78
C ALA A 157 3.66 6.41 13.89
N PHE A 158 3.61 5.98 15.16
CA PHE A 158 3.86 6.86 16.32
C PHE A 158 5.18 6.58 17.05
N LYS A 159 5.96 5.59 16.62
CA LYS A 159 7.28 5.32 17.22
C LYS A 159 8.31 6.37 16.82
N ASP A 160 9.24 6.67 17.70
CA ASP A 160 10.35 7.59 17.39
C ASP A 160 11.44 6.95 16.52
N GLU A 161 11.63 5.63 16.63
CA GLU A 161 12.63 4.85 15.88
C GLU A 161 12.08 3.46 15.46
N ASP A 162 12.83 2.75 14.61
CA ASP A 162 12.50 1.39 14.12
C ASP A 162 11.09 1.26 13.53
N ARG A 163 10.71 2.26 12.73
CA ARG A 163 9.44 2.26 12.00
C ARG A 163 9.53 1.45 10.72
N PHE A 164 8.43 0.78 10.39
CA PHE A 164 8.30 -0.02 9.19
C PHE A 164 7.06 0.42 8.40
N PRO A 165 7.12 1.58 7.72
CA PRO A 165 6.06 2.00 6.80
C PRO A 165 5.92 1.00 5.65
N PHE A 166 4.70 0.86 5.10
CA PHE A 166 4.52 0.00 3.92
C PHE A 166 5.07 0.66 2.66
N LEU A 167 5.18 2.00 2.65
CA LEU A 167 5.71 2.78 1.54
C LEU A 167 6.37 4.05 2.07
N ILE A 168 7.53 4.39 1.50
CA ILE A 168 8.22 5.67 1.76
C ILE A 168 8.30 6.44 0.45
N LEU A 169 7.84 7.68 0.48
CA LEU A 169 8.09 8.67 -0.56
C LEU A 169 9.18 9.61 -0.06
N GLU A 170 10.39 9.42 -0.56
CA GLU A 170 11.51 10.30 -0.27
C GLU A 170 11.59 11.41 -1.34
N LEU A 171 11.81 12.63 -0.91
CA LEU A 171 12.03 13.80 -1.74
C LEU A 171 13.51 14.16 -1.66
N LYS A 172 14.16 14.18 -2.82
CA LYS A 172 15.58 14.49 -2.94
C LYS A 172 15.82 15.77 -3.72
N THR A 173 16.92 16.44 -3.45
CA THR A 173 17.52 17.41 -4.38
C THR A 173 18.27 16.67 -5.48
N LYS A 174 18.54 17.34 -6.61
CA LYS A 174 19.34 16.76 -7.70
C LYS A 174 20.70 16.22 -7.26
N LYS A 175 21.30 16.79 -6.20
CA LYS A 175 22.64 16.39 -5.70
C LYS A 175 22.59 15.13 -4.85
N GLU A 176 21.46 14.82 -4.24
CA GLU A 176 21.27 13.63 -3.37
C GLU A 176 20.83 12.40 -4.16
N LEU A 177 20.43 12.58 -5.42
CA LEU A 177 20.10 11.48 -6.31
C LEU A 177 21.36 10.66 -6.63
N THR A 178 21.26 9.34 -6.45
CA THR A 178 22.22 8.38 -6.99
C THR A 178 22.20 8.40 -8.52
N THR A 179 23.23 7.87 -9.16
CA THR A 179 23.31 7.78 -10.63
C THR A 179 22.12 7.03 -11.24
N SER A 180 21.63 5.97 -10.58
CA SER A 180 20.46 5.20 -11.02
C SER A 180 19.17 6.00 -10.87
N GLU A 181 18.95 6.63 -9.71
CA GLU A 181 17.78 7.48 -9.47
C GLU A 181 17.75 8.68 -10.42
N LEU A 182 18.90 9.30 -10.68
CA LEU A 182 19.01 10.42 -11.62
C LEU A 182 18.68 10.00 -13.06
N LYS A 183 19.10 8.80 -13.48
CA LYS A 183 18.77 8.28 -14.81
C LYS A 183 17.27 8.00 -14.92
N TRP A 184 16.68 7.42 -13.88
CA TRP A 184 15.26 7.12 -13.81
C TRP A 184 14.39 8.38 -13.75
N ILE A 185 14.69 9.32 -12.86
CA ILE A 185 13.86 10.54 -12.71
C ILE A 185 13.83 11.36 -14.00
N ARG A 186 14.93 11.35 -14.80
CA ARG A 186 14.98 11.99 -16.11
C ARG A 186 14.02 11.42 -17.15
N THR A 187 13.56 10.17 -16.97
CA THR A 187 12.53 9.60 -17.84
C THR A 187 11.13 10.07 -17.47
N ILE A 188 10.98 10.75 -16.33
CA ILE A 188 9.70 11.20 -15.76
C ILE A 188 9.60 12.73 -15.80
N MET A 189 10.64 13.44 -15.34
CA MET A 189 10.67 14.88 -15.20
C MET A 189 12.11 15.42 -15.31
N PHE A 190 12.26 16.74 -15.43
CA PHE A 190 13.56 17.38 -15.28
C PHE A 190 13.97 17.42 -13.79
N PRO A 191 15.14 16.88 -13.41
CA PRO A 191 15.53 16.83 -12.01
C PRO A 191 15.72 18.24 -11.41
N SER A 192 15.01 18.51 -10.31
CA SER A 192 15.01 19.80 -9.60
C SER A 192 16.22 19.95 -8.69
N LYS A 193 16.75 21.18 -8.57
CA LYS A 193 17.79 21.51 -7.58
C LYS A 193 17.21 21.59 -6.16
N GLU A 194 15.92 21.83 -6.03
CA GLU A 194 15.19 21.80 -4.76
C GLU A 194 14.79 20.37 -4.39
N ARG A 195 14.40 20.16 -3.13
CA ARG A 195 14.00 18.85 -2.59
C ARG A 195 12.59 18.47 -3.07
N LYS A 196 12.44 18.28 -4.38
CA LYS A 196 11.17 18.05 -5.10
C LYS A 196 11.19 16.79 -5.97
N ASN A 197 12.32 16.08 -6.04
CA ASN A 197 12.41 14.87 -6.87
C ASN A 197 11.85 13.66 -6.09
N PRO A 198 10.69 13.09 -6.47
CA PRO A 198 10.08 11.98 -5.75
C PRO A 198 10.78 10.66 -6.04
N ILE A 199 11.22 9.97 -4.99
CA ILE A 199 11.75 8.61 -5.01
C ILE A 199 10.84 7.73 -4.18
N ILE A 200 10.23 6.73 -4.82
CA ILE A 200 9.38 5.76 -4.15
C ILE A 200 10.22 4.56 -3.75
N HIS A 201 10.36 4.33 -2.44
CA HIS A 201 11.04 3.15 -1.92
C HIS A 201 10.08 1.98 -1.86
N LEU A 202 10.08 1.20 -2.94
CA LEU A 202 9.37 -0.06 -3.09
C LEU A 202 10.22 -0.97 -3.97
N GLU A 203 10.11 -2.29 -3.82
CA GLU A 203 10.68 -3.21 -4.81
C GLU A 203 10.15 -2.85 -6.21
N VAL A 204 11.04 -2.54 -7.16
CA VAL A 204 10.69 -2.02 -8.51
C VAL A 204 9.72 -2.94 -9.27
N SER A 205 9.76 -4.25 -9.00
CA SER A 205 8.83 -5.24 -9.56
C SER A 205 7.38 -5.12 -9.06
N LYS A 206 7.16 -4.39 -7.97
CA LYS A 206 5.85 -4.18 -7.33
C LYS A 206 5.22 -2.84 -7.69
N LEU A 207 5.99 -1.92 -8.27
CA LEU A 207 5.52 -0.59 -8.62
C LEU A 207 4.61 -0.65 -9.85
N ASN A 208 3.37 -0.17 -9.69
CA ASN A 208 2.37 -0.11 -10.74
C ASN A 208 1.63 1.24 -10.68
N GLN A 209 0.75 1.50 -11.65
CA GLN A 209 0.07 2.79 -11.76
C GLN A 209 -0.83 3.07 -10.55
N ASP A 210 -1.54 2.06 -10.04
CA ASP A 210 -2.45 2.21 -8.90
C ASP A 210 -1.70 2.74 -7.66
N ILE A 211 -0.46 2.27 -7.42
CA ILE A 211 0.38 2.75 -6.32
C ILE A 211 0.80 4.21 -6.52
N VAL A 212 1.14 4.60 -7.75
CA VAL A 212 1.52 5.99 -8.07
C VAL A 212 0.33 6.92 -7.90
N ASP A 213 -0.85 6.51 -8.35
CA ASP A 213 -2.10 7.27 -8.24
C ASP A 213 -2.57 7.39 -6.78
N GLU A 214 -2.48 6.29 -6.03
CA GLU A 214 -2.78 6.28 -4.59
C GLU A 214 -1.84 7.21 -3.84
N LEU A 215 -0.53 7.13 -4.10
CA LEU A 215 0.45 8.02 -3.49
C LEU A 215 0.18 9.49 -3.82
N SER A 216 -0.10 9.79 -5.09
CA SER A 216 -0.49 11.14 -5.54
C SER A 216 -1.70 11.66 -4.77
N THR A 217 -2.70 10.79 -4.59
CA THR A 217 -3.92 11.12 -3.86
C THR A 217 -3.64 11.38 -2.38
N LEU A 218 -2.83 10.53 -1.73
CA LEU A 218 -2.52 10.64 -0.31
C LEU A 218 -1.70 11.91 -0.01
N VAL A 219 -0.67 12.22 -0.80
CA VAL A 219 0.08 13.48 -0.69
C VAL A 219 -0.85 14.67 -0.93
N HIS A 220 -1.74 14.58 -1.91
CA HIS A 220 -2.73 15.62 -2.16
C HIS A 220 -3.67 15.82 -0.96
N ARG A 221 -4.10 14.75 -0.27
CA ARG A 221 -4.92 14.89 0.95
C ARG A 221 -4.18 15.59 2.07
N VAL A 222 -2.91 15.25 2.30
CA VAL A 222 -2.07 15.96 3.27
C VAL A 222 -1.97 17.45 2.91
N MET A 223 -1.69 17.78 1.65
CA MET A 223 -1.67 19.16 1.17
C MET A 223 -2.99 19.89 1.42
N VAL A 224 -4.13 19.25 1.16
CA VAL A 224 -5.46 19.85 1.40
C VAL A 224 -5.73 20.06 2.89
N ILE A 225 -5.31 19.15 3.77
CA ILE A 225 -5.38 19.34 5.22
C ILE A 225 -4.59 20.59 5.63
N ILE A 226 -3.31 20.64 5.26
CA ILE A 226 -2.42 21.77 5.59
C ILE A 226 -3.04 23.10 5.12
N GLY A 227 -3.46 23.18 3.86
CA GLY A 227 -4.04 24.39 3.29
C GLY A 227 -5.31 24.84 4.04
N LYS A 228 -6.17 23.90 4.45
CA LYS A 228 -7.37 24.23 5.24
C LYS A 228 -7.02 24.83 6.60
N PHE A 229 -6.03 24.27 7.28
CA PHE A 229 -5.59 24.75 8.58
C PHE A 229 -4.91 26.12 8.50
N GLN A 230 -4.07 26.34 7.49
CA GLN A 230 -3.48 27.65 7.22
C GLN A 230 -4.53 28.73 6.93
N ILE A 231 -5.49 28.46 6.02
CA ILE A 231 -6.57 29.41 5.70
C ILE A 231 -7.39 29.74 6.95
N SER A 232 -7.61 28.73 7.81
CA SER A 232 -8.35 28.87 9.07
C SER A 232 -7.50 29.48 10.20
N LYS A 233 -6.22 29.75 9.97
CA LYS A 233 -5.24 30.22 10.97
C LYS A 233 -5.21 29.35 12.23
N LYS A 234 -5.39 28.04 12.07
CA LYS A 234 -5.32 27.06 13.16
C LYS A 234 -3.99 26.31 13.10
N PRO A 235 -3.36 26.02 14.26
CA PRO A 235 -2.20 25.14 14.30
C PRO A 235 -2.58 23.73 13.81
N LEU A 236 -1.65 23.06 13.14
CA LEU A 236 -1.80 21.67 12.71
C LEU A 236 -1.59 20.67 13.85
N GLU A 237 -1.04 21.13 14.96
CA GLU A 237 -0.88 20.37 16.19
C GLU A 237 -1.98 20.68 17.18
N ALA A 238 -2.49 19.64 17.80
CA ALA A 238 -3.33 19.72 18.98
C ALA A 238 -3.09 18.46 19.82
N GLU A 239 -2.91 18.65 21.13
CA GLU A 239 -2.67 17.54 22.06
C GLU A 239 -3.76 16.48 21.94
N GLY A 240 -3.34 15.22 21.80
CA GLY A 240 -4.25 14.07 21.67
C GLY A 240 -5.01 13.99 20.35
N LYS A 241 -4.68 14.80 19.34
CA LYS A 241 -5.45 14.89 18.08
C LYS A 241 -4.57 14.84 16.84
N LEU A 242 -5.12 14.25 15.77
CA LEU A 242 -4.47 14.22 14.46
C LEU A 242 -5.19 15.10 13.45
N PRO A 243 -4.47 15.95 12.69
CA PRO A 243 -5.03 16.64 11.55
C PRO A 243 -5.46 15.61 10.50
N SER A 244 -6.70 15.71 10.04
CA SER A 244 -7.41 14.61 9.39
C SER A 244 -8.17 15.03 8.15
N TYR A 245 -8.20 14.14 7.16
CA TYR A 245 -9.09 14.20 6.00
C TYR A 245 -9.96 12.95 6.00
N VAL A 246 -11.28 13.11 6.03
CA VAL A 246 -12.23 11.99 5.97
C VAL A 246 -13.19 12.21 4.82
N GLN A 247 -13.22 11.27 3.88
CA GLN A 247 -14.17 11.25 2.77
C GLN A 247 -15.04 9.99 2.82
N LEU A 248 -16.36 10.17 2.80
CA LEU A 248 -17.38 9.12 2.80
C LEU A 248 -18.53 9.53 1.87
N ASN A 249 -18.90 8.67 0.93
CA ASN A 249 -19.99 8.91 -0.02
C ASN A 249 -19.85 10.30 -0.70
N GLU A 250 -18.66 10.58 -1.22
CA GLU A 250 -18.29 11.84 -1.89
C GLU A 250 -18.27 13.11 -1.01
N LYS A 251 -18.75 13.04 0.23
CA LYS A 251 -18.64 14.14 1.20
C LYS A 251 -17.30 14.06 1.91
N ASN A 252 -16.61 15.20 2.04
CA ASN A 252 -15.38 15.29 2.79
C ASN A 252 -15.51 16.20 4.01
N SER A 253 -14.69 15.90 5.02
CA SER A 253 -14.49 16.69 6.22
C SER A 253 -13.01 16.80 6.50
N ILE A 254 -12.59 17.98 6.95
CA ILE A 254 -11.20 18.27 7.32
C ILE A 254 -11.21 18.92 8.70
N GLY A 255 -10.43 18.37 9.61
CA GLY A 255 -10.36 18.84 10.98
C GLY A 255 -9.46 17.96 11.83
N PHE A 256 -9.72 17.95 13.13
CA PHE A 256 -9.04 17.08 14.07
C PHE A 256 -9.86 15.82 14.36
N VAL A 257 -9.17 14.70 14.55
CA VAL A 257 -9.74 13.48 15.13
C VAL A 257 -8.94 13.12 16.38
N GLU A 258 -9.64 12.70 17.44
CA GLU A 258 -9.00 12.28 18.70
C GLU A 258 -8.24 10.96 18.51
N ILE A 259 -7.01 10.90 18.99
CA ILE A 259 -6.17 9.69 18.97
C ILE A 259 -6.86 8.55 19.73
N GLU A 260 -7.54 8.85 20.84
CA GLU A 260 -8.31 7.85 21.60
C GLU A 260 -9.49 7.26 20.80
N GLN A 261 -10.10 8.04 19.90
CA GLN A 261 -11.14 7.52 19.02
C GLN A 261 -10.52 6.59 17.98
N LEU A 262 -9.38 6.95 17.41
CA LEU A 262 -8.66 6.12 16.45
C LEU A 262 -8.21 4.79 17.07
N ALA A 263 -7.63 4.83 18.28
CA ALA A 263 -7.23 3.63 19.01
C ALA A 263 -8.40 2.64 19.23
N ARG A 264 -9.60 3.16 19.54
CA ARG A 264 -10.81 2.34 19.67
C ARG A 264 -11.21 1.65 18.35
N ILE A 265 -11.07 2.34 17.22
CA ILE A 265 -11.36 1.78 15.89
C ILE A 265 -10.37 0.68 15.50
N VAL A 266 -9.12 0.77 15.96
CA VAL A 266 -8.10 -0.27 15.74
C VAL A 266 -8.42 -1.53 16.53
N GLN A 267 -8.97 -1.39 17.73
CA GLN A 267 -9.33 -2.51 18.62
C GLN A 267 -10.66 -3.21 18.24
N SER A 268 -11.49 -2.56 17.41
CA SER A 268 -12.77 -3.09 16.90
C SER A 268 -12.65 -3.77 15.54
#